data_AF-A0A8D9HI57-F1
#
_entry.id   AF-A0A8D9HI57-F1
#
_cell.length_a   1.000
_cell.length_b   1.000
_cell.length_c   1.000
_cell.angle_alpha   90.00
_cell.angle_beta   90.00
_cell.angle_gamma   90.00
#
_symmetry.space_group_name_H-M   'P 1'
#
loop_
_entity.id
_entity.type
_entity.pdbx_description
1 polymer ?
#
loop_
_entity_poly.entity_id
_entity_poly.type
_entity_poly.pdbx_seq_one_letter_code
_entity_poly.pdbx_strand_id
1 'polypeptide(L)'
;MELLKEIGIIGASHGWVATLKNGAVCLQDDLHLPDTDPKRIPLPPFVTLPHCQTQIVTNISMSSSSPDDDEDCIVAVKFLGPQLSLCRPAQRDCKWSNIRISDPSFFSSHVMYSKRDGMFSMPASRGHYIGSWDLGRHMKEPKIQMLRLPDELSNSRND
;
A
#
# COMPACT_ATOMS: atom_id res chain seq x y z
N MET A 1 -28.38 -6.78 -2.19
CA MET A 1 -28.24 -6.13 -0.88
C MET A 1 -27.31 -4.93 -1.11
N GLU A 2 -27.88 -3.75 -1.35
CA GLU A 2 -27.11 -2.51 -1.48
C GLU A 2 -26.64 -2.10 -0.09
N LEU A 3 -25.46 -2.60 0.30
CA LEU A 3 -24.75 -2.04 1.44
C LEU A 3 -24.36 -0.62 1.07
N LEU A 4 -24.83 0.32 1.89
CA LEU A 4 -24.54 1.75 1.84
C LEU A 4 -23.10 1.99 1.36
N LYS A 5 -22.97 2.69 0.23
CA LYS A 5 -21.71 3.13 -0.38
C LYS A 5 -21.09 4.24 0.48
N GLU A 6 -20.72 3.88 1.69
CA GLU A 6 -20.15 4.77 2.69
C GLU A 6 -18.71 5.14 2.29
N ILE A 7 -18.33 6.40 2.53
CA ILE A 7 -16.94 6.85 2.36
C ILE A 7 -16.18 6.33 3.59
N GLY A 8 -15.31 5.35 3.39
CA GLY A 8 -14.44 4.84 4.46
C GLY A 8 -13.04 5.41 4.36
N ILE A 9 -12.45 5.86 5.47
CA ILE A 9 -11.01 6.14 5.53
C ILE A 9 -10.28 4.79 5.49
N ILE A 10 -9.34 4.63 4.55
CA ILE A 10 -8.58 3.38 4.34
C ILE A 10 -7.11 3.48 4.75
N GLY A 11 -6.66 4.67 5.14
CA GLY A 11 -5.32 4.91 5.69
C GLY A 11 -4.84 6.33 5.41
N ALA A 12 -3.62 6.62 5.85
CA ALA A 12 -2.93 7.87 5.58
C ALA A 12 -1.45 7.62 5.31
N SER A 13 -0.82 8.46 4.48
CA SER A 13 0.62 8.41 4.23
C SER A 13 1.11 9.78 3.78
N HIS A 14 2.24 10.23 4.33
CA HIS A 14 2.89 11.50 3.96
C HIS A 14 1.98 12.74 4.00
N GLY A 15 1.09 12.84 5.00
CA GLY A 15 0.17 13.98 5.14
C GLY A 15 -1.10 13.89 4.28
N TRP A 16 -1.26 12.81 3.51
CA TRP A 16 -2.46 12.55 2.73
C TRP A 16 -3.31 11.47 3.39
N VAL A 17 -4.60 11.74 3.54
CA VAL A 17 -5.62 10.77 3.95
C VAL A 17 -6.24 10.13 2.70
N ALA A 18 -6.28 8.81 2.66
CA ALA A 18 -6.96 8.07 1.60
C ALA A 18 -8.36 7.64 2.05
N THR A 19 -9.33 7.96 1.21
CA THR A 19 -10.73 7.55 1.37
C THR A 19 -11.12 6.62 0.23
N LEU A 20 -12.02 5.67 0.50
CA LEU A 20 -12.58 4.75 -0.49
C LEU A 20 -14.08 5.00 -0.60
N LYS A 21 -14.54 5.29 -1.81
CA LYS A 21 -15.96 5.45 -2.15
C LYS A 21 -16.24 4.74 -3.45
N ASN A 22 -17.24 3.86 -3.48
CA ASN A 22 -17.64 3.15 -4.72
C ASN A 22 -16.49 2.37 -5.40
N GLY A 23 -15.51 1.89 -4.65
CA GLY A 23 -14.35 1.19 -5.23
C GLY A 23 -13.30 2.11 -5.88
N ALA A 24 -13.44 3.43 -5.74
CA ALA A 24 -12.45 4.42 -6.16
C ALA A 24 -11.83 5.11 -4.93
N VAL A 25 -10.50 5.27 -4.96
CA VAL A 25 -9.77 5.95 -3.90
C VAL A 25 -9.67 7.44 -4.21
N CYS A 26 -9.80 8.28 -3.19
CA CYS A 26 -9.45 9.68 -3.25
C CYS A 26 -8.40 9.98 -2.19
N LEU A 27 -7.27 10.55 -2.59
CA LEU A 27 -6.31 11.14 -1.66
C LEU A 27 -6.81 12.55 -1.34
N GLN A 28 -6.81 12.90 -0.06
CA GLN A 28 -7.15 14.21 0.43
C GLN A 28 -5.98 14.73 1.27
N ASP A 29 -5.56 15.95 1.00
CA ASP A 29 -4.54 16.62 1.80
C ASP A 29 -5.12 16.90 3.19
N ASP A 30 -4.46 16.40 4.23
CA ASP A 30 -4.86 16.57 5.65
C ASP A 30 -4.39 17.93 6.20
N LEU A 31 -3.62 18.69 5.42
CA LEU A 31 -3.23 20.06 5.76
C LEU A 31 -4.46 20.97 5.67
N HIS A 32 -5.19 21.06 6.77
CA HIS A 32 -6.23 22.05 6.99
C HIS A 32 -5.64 23.47 7.08
N LEU A 33 -5.39 24.08 5.92
CA LEU A 33 -5.13 25.52 5.84
C LEU A 33 -6.48 26.26 5.82
N PRO A 34 -6.71 27.26 6.68
CA PRO A 34 -8.03 27.86 6.93
C PRO A 34 -8.65 28.58 5.71
N ASP A 35 -7.86 28.81 4.66
CA ASP A 35 -8.24 29.63 3.51
C ASP A 35 -8.03 28.89 2.17
N THR A 36 -7.94 27.55 2.19
CA THR A 36 -7.71 26.75 0.98
C THR A 36 -8.57 25.49 1.01
N ASP A 37 -9.30 25.24 -0.07
CA ASP A 37 -9.97 23.96 -0.26
C ASP A 37 -8.92 22.83 -0.26
N PRO A 38 -9.09 21.78 0.57
CA PRO A 38 -8.11 20.71 0.65
C PRO A 38 -7.95 20.05 -0.71
N LYS A 39 -6.70 19.89 -1.16
CA LYS A 39 -6.40 19.24 -2.43
C LYS A 39 -6.95 17.82 -2.42
N ARG A 40 -7.56 17.40 -3.54
CA ARG A 40 -8.12 16.07 -3.72
C ARG A 40 -7.62 15.45 -5.02
N ILE A 41 -7.10 14.23 -4.92
CA ILE A 41 -6.60 13.47 -6.07
C ILE A 41 -7.44 12.20 -6.20
N PRO A 42 -8.41 12.17 -7.13
CA PRO A 42 -9.13 10.95 -7.43
C PRO A 42 -8.21 9.97 -8.15
N LEU A 43 -8.11 8.75 -7.64
CA LEU A 43 -7.41 7.65 -8.28
C LEU A 43 -8.40 6.84 -9.13
N PRO A 44 -7.90 6.07 -10.12
CA PRO A 44 -8.75 5.20 -10.92
C PRO A 44 -9.54 4.20 -10.06
N PRO A 45 -10.70 3.71 -10.51
CA PRO A 45 -11.39 2.60 -9.85
C PRO A 45 -10.50 1.35 -9.78
N PHE A 46 -10.59 0.59 -8.69
CA PHE A 46 -9.82 -0.65 -8.58
C PHE A 46 -10.24 -1.70 -9.61
N VAL A 47 -9.26 -2.49 -10.05
CA VAL A 47 -9.49 -3.70 -10.84
C VAL A 47 -9.17 -4.91 -9.97
N THR A 48 -10.20 -5.67 -9.61
CA THR A 48 -10.04 -6.89 -8.80
C THR A 48 -9.50 -8.02 -9.68
N LEU A 49 -8.37 -8.60 -9.31
CA LEU A 49 -7.81 -9.76 -9.99
C LEU A 49 -8.67 -11.02 -9.70
N PRO A 50 -8.64 -12.06 -10.57
CA PRO A 50 -9.35 -13.32 -10.32
C PRO A 50 -9.00 -13.91 -8.95
N HIS A 51 -9.99 -14.36 -8.18
CA HIS A 51 -9.79 -14.90 -6.81
C HIS A 51 -9.19 -13.90 -5.78
N CYS A 52 -9.25 -12.59 -6.06
CA CYS A 52 -8.89 -11.54 -5.11
C CYS A 52 -10.14 -10.76 -4.66
N GLN A 53 -9.94 -9.81 -3.73
CA GLN A 53 -10.96 -8.85 -3.31
C GLN A 53 -10.32 -7.47 -3.12
N THR A 54 -11.07 -6.40 -3.34
CA THR A 54 -10.60 -5.00 -3.20
C THR A 54 -11.49 -4.15 -2.30
N GLN A 55 -12.31 -4.79 -1.45
CA GLN A 55 -13.25 -4.15 -0.53
C GLN A 55 -12.62 -3.89 0.84
N ILE A 56 -11.72 -4.76 1.29
CA ILE A 56 -11.03 -4.66 2.58
C ILE A 56 -9.57 -4.28 2.32
N VAL A 57 -9.24 -3.03 2.59
CA VAL A 57 -7.88 -2.46 2.53
C VAL A 57 -7.21 -2.66 3.89
N THR A 58 -5.95 -3.14 3.92
CA THR A 58 -5.17 -3.19 5.16
C THR A 58 -4.49 -1.86 5.43
N ASN A 59 -3.85 -1.26 4.44
CA ASN A 59 -3.36 0.13 4.49
C ASN A 59 -2.98 0.66 3.10
N ILE A 60 -2.57 1.92 3.10
CA ILE A 60 -1.89 2.57 1.99
C ILE A 60 -0.45 2.95 2.37
N SER A 61 0.43 3.10 1.38
CA SER A 61 1.78 3.65 1.55
C SER A 61 2.20 4.41 0.29
N MET A 62 2.92 5.52 0.46
CA MET A 62 3.41 6.34 -0.67
C MET A 62 4.93 6.37 -0.70
N SER A 63 5.51 6.53 -1.89
CA SER A 63 6.96 6.67 -2.03
C SER A 63 7.48 8.08 -1.70
N SER A 64 6.67 9.11 -1.92
CA SER A 64 6.96 10.51 -1.61
C SER A 64 5.72 11.23 -1.06
N SER A 65 5.90 12.48 -0.64
CA SER A 65 4.84 13.33 -0.05
C SER A 65 4.08 14.19 -1.06
N SER A 66 4.42 14.10 -2.34
CA SER A 66 3.91 15.00 -3.39
C SER A 66 3.20 14.21 -4.50
N PRO A 67 2.15 13.42 -4.18
CA PRO A 67 1.46 12.58 -5.15
C PRO A 67 0.80 13.38 -6.30
N ASP A 68 0.58 14.69 -6.13
CA ASP A 68 0.02 15.60 -7.13
C ASP A 68 1.05 16.14 -8.13
N ASP A 69 2.32 16.29 -7.73
CA ASP A 69 3.35 16.99 -8.53
C ASP A 69 4.49 16.06 -8.98
N ASP A 70 4.79 15.00 -8.23
CA ASP A 70 5.89 14.07 -8.50
C ASP A 70 5.41 12.90 -9.38
N GLU A 71 5.79 12.94 -10.65
CA GLU A 71 5.48 11.91 -11.67
C GLU A 71 6.02 10.52 -11.33
N ASP A 72 7.02 10.43 -10.44
CA ASP A 72 7.59 9.17 -9.96
C ASP A 72 7.00 8.75 -8.59
N CYS A 73 6.13 9.56 -7.98
CA CYS A 73 5.42 9.19 -6.77
C CYS A 73 4.49 8.01 -7.03
N ILE A 74 4.67 6.96 -6.23
CA ILE A 74 3.87 5.74 -6.31
C ILE A 74 3.02 5.65 -5.05
N VAL A 75 1.73 5.37 -5.25
CA VAL A 75 0.80 5.01 -4.19
C VAL A 75 0.57 3.51 -4.25
N ALA A 76 0.83 2.84 -3.14
CA ALA A 76 0.53 1.45 -2.91
C ALA A 76 -0.73 1.31 -2.06
N VAL A 77 -1.66 0.47 -2.51
CA VAL A 77 -2.82 0.03 -1.73
C VAL A 77 -2.74 -1.47 -1.53
N LYS A 78 -2.74 -1.90 -0.27
CA LYS A 78 -2.71 -3.31 0.10
C LYS A 78 -4.09 -3.75 0.56
N PHE A 79 -4.57 -4.89 0.03
CA PHE A 79 -5.83 -5.50 0.41
C PHE A 79 -5.62 -6.71 1.30
N LEU A 80 -6.63 -7.06 2.10
CA LEU A 80 -6.65 -8.35 2.77
C LEU A 80 -6.73 -9.47 1.71
N GLY A 81 -5.69 -10.29 1.61
CA GLY A 81 -5.57 -11.34 0.58
C GLY A 81 -4.46 -11.10 -0.45
N PRO A 82 -4.51 -11.77 -1.61
CA PRO A 82 -3.41 -11.87 -2.56
C PRO A 82 -3.26 -10.69 -3.53
N GLN A 83 -3.68 -9.47 -3.18
CA GLN A 83 -3.57 -8.31 -4.09
C GLN A 83 -2.86 -7.12 -3.45
N LEU A 84 -1.94 -6.54 -4.22
CA LEU A 84 -1.31 -5.23 -4.03
C LEU A 84 -1.54 -4.43 -5.31
N SER A 85 -1.97 -3.18 -5.20
CA SER A 85 -2.19 -2.30 -6.36
C SER A 85 -1.32 -1.05 -6.23
N LEU A 86 -0.57 -0.75 -7.29
CA LEU A 86 0.34 0.38 -7.36
C LEU A 86 -0.11 1.34 -8.48
N CYS A 87 -0.07 2.64 -8.26
CA CYS A 87 -0.30 3.64 -9.32
C CYS A 87 0.59 4.88 -9.12
N ARG A 88 0.70 5.70 -10.16
CA ARG A 88 1.38 7.00 -10.12
C ARG A 88 0.33 8.10 -10.29
N PRO A 89 -0.05 8.82 -9.22
CA PRO A 89 -1.23 9.71 -9.28
C PRO A 89 -1.04 10.93 -10.19
N ALA A 90 0.16 11.52 -10.25
CA ALA A 90 0.46 12.67 -11.09
C ALA A 90 0.43 12.35 -12.60
N GLN A 91 0.60 11.09 -12.99
CA GLN A 91 0.60 10.69 -14.40
C GLN A 91 -0.78 10.86 -15.04
N ARG A 92 -0.83 11.48 -16.21
CA ARG A 92 -2.07 11.72 -16.97
C ARG A 92 -2.88 10.45 -17.26
N ASP A 93 -2.21 9.32 -17.50
CA ASP A 93 -2.84 8.01 -17.72
C ASP A 93 -2.77 7.12 -16.47
N CYS A 94 -2.82 7.72 -15.27
CA CYS A 94 -2.79 7.01 -14.00
C CYS A 94 -3.69 5.77 -14.05
N LYS A 95 -3.06 4.62 -13.79
CA LYS A 95 -3.69 3.30 -13.86
C LYS A 95 -3.10 2.39 -12.80
N TRP A 96 -3.89 1.42 -12.37
CA TRP A 96 -3.45 0.41 -11.43
C TRP A 96 -2.58 -0.63 -12.12
N SER A 97 -1.35 -0.77 -11.61
CA SER A 97 -0.54 -1.97 -11.76
C SER A 97 -0.90 -2.93 -10.63
N ASN A 98 -1.71 -3.93 -10.95
CA ASN A 98 -2.18 -4.92 -9.97
C ASN A 98 -1.21 -6.10 -9.90
N ILE A 99 -0.73 -6.38 -8.70
CA ILE A 99 0.21 -7.45 -8.41
C ILE A 99 -0.53 -8.54 -7.63
N ARG A 100 -0.49 -9.77 -8.15
CA ARG A 100 -0.94 -10.95 -7.41
C ARG A 100 0.19 -11.44 -6.51
N ILE A 101 -0.07 -11.47 -5.22
CA ILE A 101 0.87 -12.03 -4.24
C ILE A 101 0.60 -13.53 -4.14
N SER A 102 1.63 -14.34 -4.41
CA SER A 102 1.52 -15.80 -4.38
C SER A 102 1.67 -16.38 -2.98
N ASP A 103 2.52 -15.78 -2.14
CA ASP A 103 2.80 -16.26 -0.78
C ASP A 103 1.71 -15.79 0.20
N PRO A 104 0.93 -16.72 0.79
CA PRO A 104 -0.14 -16.41 1.75
C PRO A 104 0.33 -15.64 2.98
N SER A 105 1.62 -15.74 3.31
CA SER A 105 2.19 -15.08 4.48
C SER A 105 2.06 -13.55 4.43
N PHE A 106 1.83 -12.96 3.26
CA PHE A 106 1.63 -11.52 3.11
C PHE A 106 0.16 -11.09 2.99
N PHE A 107 -0.80 -12.02 3.10
CA PHE A 107 -2.21 -11.70 2.81
C PHE A 107 -2.80 -10.70 3.79
N SER A 108 -2.41 -10.75 5.07
CA SER A 108 -2.85 -9.81 6.11
C SER A 108 -1.85 -8.70 6.40
N SER A 109 -0.74 -8.63 5.68
CA SER A 109 0.34 -7.68 5.99
C SER A 109 0.01 -6.24 5.60
N HIS A 110 0.68 -5.31 6.26
CA HIS A 110 0.71 -3.90 5.86
C HIS A 110 1.91 -3.63 4.95
N VAL A 111 1.69 -2.80 3.93
CA VAL A 111 2.72 -2.36 2.99
C VAL A 111 3.40 -1.09 3.49
N MET A 112 4.71 -1.00 3.36
CA MET A 112 5.52 0.17 3.73
C MET A 112 6.53 0.48 2.63
N TYR A 113 6.81 1.75 2.37
CA TYR A 113 7.85 2.12 1.43
C TYR A 113 9.22 2.23 2.11
N SER A 114 10.22 1.53 1.57
CA SER A 114 11.64 1.67 1.94
C SER A 114 12.32 2.66 1.00
N LYS A 115 12.64 3.86 1.49
CA LYS A 115 13.44 4.84 0.73
C LYS A 115 14.83 4.32 0.37
N ARG A 116 15.43 3.48 1.23
CA ARG A 116 16.75 2.89 1.02
C ARG A 116 16.76 1.94 -0.18
N ASP A 117 15.72 1.11 -0.29
CA ASP A 117 15.64 0.10 -1.34
C ASP A 117 14.87 0.58 -2.58
N GLY A 118 14.11 1.67 -2.45
CA GLY A 118 13.20 2.15 -3.50
C GLY A 118 12.03 1.20 -3.74
N MET A 119 11.56 0.50 -2.70
CA MET A 119 10.61 -0.62 -2.82
C MET A 119 9.50 -0.56 -1.78
N PHE A 120 8.36 -1.14 -2.13
CA PHE A 120 7.27 -1.40 -1.21
C PHE A 120 7.46 -2.77 -0.56
N SER A 121 7.62 -2.78 0.75
CA SER A 121 7.96 -3.95 1.54
C SER A 121 6.82 -4.34 2.46
N MET A 122 6.66 -5.65 2.68
CA MET A 122 5.72 -6.23 3.62
C MET A 122 6.43 -7.29 4.46
N PRO A 123 6.27 -7.31 5.79
CA PRO A 123 6.70 -8.44 6.59
C PRO A 123 5.80 -9.63 6.33
N ALA A 124 6.37 -10.82 6.25
CA ALA A 124 5.61 -12.06 6.23
C ALA A 124 4.93 -12.28 7.59
N SER A 125 3.81 -13.01 7.60
CA SER A 125 3.19 -13.50 8.82
C SER A 125 4.24 -14.24 9.64
N ARG A 126 4.31 -13.95 10.95
CA ARG A 126 5.36 -14.40 11.89
C ARG A 126 6.69 -13.63 11.84
N GLY A 127 6.87 -12.70 10.90
CA GLY A 127 7.97 -11.73 10.92
C GLY A 127 9.36 -12.31 10.64
N HIS A 128 9.46 -13.48 10.00
CA HIS A 128 10.75 -14.14 9.73
C HIS A 128 11.44 -13.63 8.46
N TYR A 129 10.70 -12.98 7.56
CA TYR A 129 11.25 -12.40 6.33
C TYR A 129 10.37 -11.24 5.84
N ILE A 130 10.95 -10.45 4.95
CA ILE A 130 10.29 -9.35 4.24
C ILE A 130 10.25 -9.70 2.76
N GLY A 131 9.10 -9.47 2.12
CA GLY A 131 9.00 -9.39 0.67
C GLY A 131 8.99 -7.92 0.23
N SER A 132 9.66 -7.61 -0.88
CA SER A 132 9.69 -6.26 -1.45
C SER A 132 9.33 -6.27 -2.93
N TRP A 133 8.46 -5.35 -3.33
CA TRP A 133 7.92 -5.18 -4.68
C TRP A 133 8.23 -3.78 -5.23
N ASP A 134 8.37 -3.68 -6.54
CA ASP A 134 8.46 -2.43 -7.30
C ASP A 134 7.69 -2.54 -8.62
N LEU A 135 7.59 -1.43 -9.36
CA LEU A 135 6.98 -1.38 -10.70
C LEU A 135 7.94 -1.85 -11.81
N GLY A 136 9.14 -2.31 -11.45
CA GLY A 136 10.18 -2.76 -12.39
C GLY A 136 10.41 -4.27 -12.27
N ARG A 137 11.62 -4.64 -11.86
CA ARG A 137 12.07 -6.03 -11.88
C ARG A 137 11.37 -6.91 -10.84
N HIS A 138 10.89 -6.34 -9.74
CA HIS A 138 10.28 -7.09 -8.63
C HIS A 138 8.75 -7.00 -8.61
N MET A 139 8.13 -6.77 -9.77
CA MET A 139 6.67 -6.73 -9.87
C MET A 139 6.03 -8.11 -9.70
N LYS A 140 6.59 -9.16 -10.32
CA LYS A 140 6.05 -10.53 -10.27
C LYS A 140 6.68 -11.37 -9.16
N GLU A 141 7.99 -11.22 -8.98
CA GLU A 141 8.77 -11.97 -8.00
C GLU A 141 9.36 -11.00 -6.98
N PRO A 142 8.87 -11.01 -5.73
CA PRO A 142 9.39 -10.11 -4.72
C PRO A 142 10.84 -10.43 -4.39
N LYS A 143 11.60 -9.40 -4.05
CA LYS A 143 12.87 -9.56 -3.36
C LYS A 143 12.57 -10.07 -1.94
N ILE A 144 13.05 -11.27 -1.60
CA ILE A 144 12.90 -11.84 -0.27
C ILE A 144 14.14 -11.54 0.57
N GLN A 145 13.94 -11.00 1.77
CA GLN A 145 14.98 -10.77 2.75
C GLN A 145 14.65 -11.48 4.06
N MET A 146 15.48 -12.45 4.44
CA MET A 146 15.36 -13.14 5.73
C MET A 146 15.73 -12.19 6.88
N LEU A 147 14.87 -12.13 7.89
CA LEU A 147 15.15 -11.42 9.13
C LEU A 147 15.75 -12.41 10.13
N ARG A 148 16.97 -12.12 10.60
CA ARG A 148 17.62 -12.87 11.68
C ARG A 148 17.43 -12.10 12.97
N LEU A 149 16.91 -12.76 14.00
CA LEU A 149 16.94 -12.20 15.34
C LEU A 149 18.39 -12.27 15.83
N PRO A 150 18.94 -11.23 16.47
CA PRO A 150 20.21 -11.34 17.17
C PRO A 150 20.11 -12.41 18.28
N ASP A 151 21.14 -13.25 18.42
CA ASP A 151 21.18 -14.38 19.36
C ASP A 151 21.06 -13.96 20.85
N GLU A 152 21.17 -12.66 21.15
CA GLU A 152 21.13 -12.13 22.52
C GLU A 152 19.75 -12.28 23.21
N LEU A 153 18.67 -12.51 22.45
CA LEU A 153 17.31 -12.69 23.00
C LEU A 153 16.91 -14.16 23.23
N SER A 154 17.70 -15.15 22.79
CA SER A 154 17.37 -16.57 23.03
C SER A 154 17.86 -17.09 24.39
N ASN A 155 18.75 -16.37 25.06
CA ASN A 155 19.32 -16.79 26.35
C ASN A 155 18.56 -16.31 27.59
N SER A 156 17.50 -15.51 27.46
CA SER A 156 16.72 -14.99 28.60
C SER A 156 15.50 -15.85 29.00
N ARG A 157 15.39 -17.07 28.48
CA ARG A 157 14.28 -18.01 28.81
C ARG A 157 14.67 -19.22 29.65
N ASN A 158 15.89 -19.26 30.16
CA ASN A 158 16.35 -20.29 31.07
C ASN A 158 16.82 -19.65 32.39
N ASP A 159 15.90 -19.09 33.16
CA ASP A 159 16.04 -18.82 34.60
C ASP A 159 14.72 -19.15 35.31
#